data_AF-A0A9D9XBE1-F1
#
_entry.id   AF-A0A9D9XBE1-F1
#
_cell.length_a   1.000
_cell.length_b   1.000
_cell.length_c   1.000
_cell.angle_alpha   90.00
_cell.angle_beta   90.00
_cell.angle_gamma   90.00
#
_symmetry.space_group_name_H-M   'P 1'
#
loop_
_entity.id
_entity.type
_entity.pdbx_description
1 polymer ?
#
loop_
_entity_poly.entity_id
_entity_poly.type
_entity_poly.pdbx_seq_one_letter_code
_entity_poly.pdbx_strand_id
1 'polypeptide(L)'
;MAGIHLTDIEAAVNWWRRRGADAAPLPGAALAPELAALAEVYALMTYYRESLCDEHSMPEAARQAWLAWYASTPDAPCIAICSTTQGDAMCKGCGRSFEEVQAWPRLSPVQKRSVWQRITAEGSAWRFNRYAERARLATGQDHPDPSTLPGGPGT
;
A
#
# COMPACT_ATOMS: atom_id res chain seq x y z
N MET A 1 16.59 2.22 -7.45
CA MET A 1 15.97 1.50 -6.31
C MET A 1 14.49 1.88 -6.26
N ALA A 2 13.63 1.02 -5.74
CA ALA A 2 12.22 1.36 -5.56
C ALA A 2 12.12 2.45 -4.49
N GLY A 3 11.45 3.57 -4.78
CA GLY A 3 11.24 4.66 -3.83
C GLY A 3 9.79 4.69 -3.36
N ILE A 4 9.54 5.31 -2.21
CA ILE A 4 8.18 5.58 -1.73
C ILE A 4 7.65 6.78 -2.52
N HIS A 5 6.56 6.57 -3.25
CA HIS A 5 6.00 7.59 -4.12
C HIS A 5 5.19 8.64 -3.34
N LEU A 6 5.19 9.88 -3.84
CA LEU A 6 4.51 11.02 -3.21
C LEU A 6 3.04 10.71 -2.89
N THR A 7 2.32 10.05 -3.80
CA THR A 7 0.92 9.69 -3.60
C THR A 7 0.68 8.66 -2.48
N ASP A 8 1.69 7.83 -2.16
CA ASP A 8 1.63 6.95 -0.99
C ASP A 8 1.82 7.74 0.30
N ILE A 9 2.70 8.76 0.31
CA ILE A 9 2.82 9.70 1.43
C ILE A 9 1.51 10.46 1.64
N GLU A 10 0.88 10.97 0.58
CA GLU A 10 -0.43 11.63 0.66
C GLU A 10 -1.51 10.71 1.22
N ALA A 11 -1.55 9.45 0.77
CA ALA A 11 -2.50 8.47 1.27
C ALA A 11 -2.28 8.18 2.76
N ALA A 12 -1.03 8.06 3.21
CA ALA A 12 -0.67 7.86 4.60
C ALA A 12 -1.05 9.08 5.48
N VAL A 13 -0.72 10.29 5.03
CA VAL A 13 -1.13 11.56 5.69
C VAL A 13 -2.64 11.61 5.86
N ASN A 14 -3.40 11.33 4.80
CA ASN A 14 -4.86 11.37 4.84
C ASN A 14 -5.45 10.25 5.71
N TRP A 15 -4.79 9.10 5.79
CA TRP A 15 -5.18 8.02 6.70
C TRP A 15 -5.01 8.40 8.16
N TRP A 16 -3.89 9.02 8.52
CA TRP A 16 -3.65 9.53 9.88
C TRP A 16 -4.60 10.65 10.26
N ARG A 17 -4.90 11.60 9.35
CA ARG A 17 -5.90 12.66 9.58
C ARG A 17 -7.29 12.10 9.92
N ARG A 18 -7.73 11.06 9.21
CA ARG A 18 -9.02 10.40 9.48
C ARG A 18 -9.06 9.67 10.83
N ARG A 19 -7.93 9.13 11.29
CA ARG A 19 -7.83 8.38 12.56
C ARG A 19 -7.65 9.27 13.77
N GLY A 20 -6.86 10.33 13.63
CA GLY A 20 -6.54 11.25 14.72
C GLY A 20 -7.69 12.13 15.15
N ALA A 21 -8.80 12.14 14.40
CA ALA A 21 -9.85 13.14 14.54
C ALA A 21 -9.22 14.54 14.70
N ASP A 22 -8.73 15.11 13.61
CA ASP A 22 -8.71 16.58 13.44
C ASP A 22 -10.17 17.09 13.35
N ALA A 23 -11.02 16.70 14.31
CA ALA A 23 -12.35 17.21 14.55
C ALA A 23 -12.16 18.66 15.04
N ALA A 24 -11.90 19.56 14.09
CA ALA A 24 -11.60 20.96 14.30
C ALA A 24 -10.49 21.19 15.35
N PRO A 25 -9.20 21.14 14.97
CA PRO A 25 -8.15 21.62 15.85
C PRO A 25 -8.49 23.06 16.23
N LEU A 26 -8.57 23.37 17.54
CA LEU A 26 -8.55 24.75 17.98
C LEU A 26 -7.36 25.46 17.31
N PRO A 27 -7.45 26.74 16.93
CA PRO A 27 -6.33 27.45 16.33
C PRO A 27 -5.07 27.29 17.20
N GLY A 28 -4.05 26.61 16.67
CA GLY A 28 -2.78 26.36 17.36
C GLY A 28 -2.59 24.97 17.99
N ALA A 29 -3.52 24.02 17.83
CA ALA A 29 -3.28 22.64 18.26
C ALA A 29 -2.20 21.95 17.40
N ALA A 30 -1.26 21.27 18.06
CA ALA A 30 -0.19 20.52 17.39
C ALA A 30 -0.74 19.26 16.70
N LEU A 31 -0.17 18.90 15.55
CA LEU A 31 -0.47 17.64 14.87
C LEU A 31 0.01 16.46 15.71
N ALA A 32 -0.67 15.31 15.58
CA ALA A 32 -0.15 14.04 16.08
C ALA A 32 1.26 13.78 15.53
N PRO A 33 2.19 13.20 16.32
CA PRO A 33 3.59 13.07 15.93
C PRO A 33 3.79 12.29 14.62
N GLU A 34 2.98 11.26 14.37
CA GLU A 34 3.02 10.47 13.13
C GLU A 34 2.60 11.29 11.91
N LEU A 35 1.57 12.13 12.07
CA LEU A 35 1.09 13.02 11.03
C LEU A 35 2.11 14.14 10.76
N ALA A 36 2.71 14.72 11.80
CA ALA A 36 3.75 15.73 11.67
C ALA A 36 4.97 15.20 10.91
N ALA A 37 5.43 14.00 11.25
CA ALA A 37 6.57 13.36 10.58
C ALA A 37 6.32 13.10 9.09
N LEU A 38 5.13 12.61 8.73
CA LEU A 38 4.77 12.41 7.32
C LEU A 38 4.57 13.75 6.58
N ALA A 39 4.02 14.77 7.25
CA ALA A 39 3.82 16.08 6.67
C ALA A 39 5.14 16.78 6.31
N GLU A 40 6.18 16.60 7.14
CA GLU A 40 7.52 17.12 6.84
C GLU A 40 8.10 16.48 5.57
N VAL A 41 8.04 15.15 5.45
CA VAL A 41 8.49 14.43 4.25
C VAL A 41 7.71 14.90 3.01
N TYR A 42 6.38 14.99 3.13
CA TYR A 42 5.52 15.48 2.05
C TYR A 42 5.91 16.90 1.59
N ALA A 43 6.13 17.80 2.55
CA ALA A 43 6.52 19.17 2.29
C ALA A 43 7.88 19.25 1.58
N LEU A 44 8.88 18.47 2.03
CA LEU A 44 10.19 18.42 1.38
C LEU A 44 10.09 17.88 -0.05
N MET A 45 9.39 16.77 -0.27
CA MET A 45 9.19 16.21 -1.61
C MET A 45 8.51 17.22 -2.55
N THR A 46 7.49 17.92 -2.07
CA THR A 46 6.79 18.96 -2.85
C THR A 46 7.69 20.15 -3.14
N TYR A 47 8.44 20.63 -2.14
CA TYR A 47 9.36 21.76 -2.27
C TYR A 47 10.46 21.48 -3.30
N TYR A 48 11.07 20.29 -3.25
CA TYR A 48 12.10 19.87 -4.21
C TYR A 48 11.53 19.34 -5.53
N ARG A 49 10.20 19.19 -5.65
CA ARG A 49 9.50 18.61 -6.81
C ARG A 49 9.94 17.17 -7.11
N GLU A 50 10.16 16.40 -6.06
CA GLU A 50 10.50 14.98 -6.14
C GLU A 50 9.24 14.12 -6.00
N SER A 51 9.10 13.11 -6.87
CA SER A 51 7.98 12.17 -6.83
C SER A 51 8.28 10.90 -6.03
N LEU A 52 9.55 10.64 -5.74
CA LEU A 52 10.03 9.45 -5.04
C LEU A 52 10.95 9.90 -3.91
N CYS A 53 10.75 9.33 -2.72
CA CYS A 53 11.71 9.42 -1.63
C CYS A 53 12.34 8.05 -1.39
N ASP A 54 13.63 8.04 -1.03
CA ASP A 54 14.36 6.81 -0.73
C ASP A 54 13.93 6.24 0.64
N GLU A 55 13.74 4.92 0.70
CA GLU A 55 13.22 4.25 1.90
C GLU A 55 14.20 4.24 3.07
N HIS A 56 15.50 4.38 2.79
CA HIS A 56 16.56 4.34 3.79
C HIS A 56 16.94 5.73 4.28
N SER A 57 16.82 6.76 3.44
CA SER A 57 17.08 8.16 3.83
C SER A 57 15.90 8.82 4.53
N MET A 58 14.71 8.22 4.48
CA MET A 58 13.53 8.75 5.16
C MET A 58 13.72 8.74 6.69
N PRO A 59 13.35 9.81 7.42
CA PRO A 59 13.36 9.81 8.87
C PRO A 59 12.56 8.64 9.46
N GLU A 60 13.11 7.98 10.48
CA GLU A 60 12.53 6.75 11.04
C GLU A 60 11.08 6.92 11.50
N ALA A 61 10.75 8.05 12.13
CA ALA A 61 9.39 8.34 12.57
C ALA A 61 8.38 8.38 11.40
N ALA A 62 8.77 9.00 10.27
CA ALA A 62 7.94 9.05 9.07
C ALA A 62 7.82 7.67 8.41
N ARG A 63 8.92 6.90 8.39
CA ARG A 63 8.94 5.53 7.86
C ARG A 63 8.00 4.60 8.64
N GLN A 64 8.00 4.69 9.98
CA GLN A 64 7.10 3.92 10.82
C GLN A 64 5.63 4.33 10.63
N ALA A 65 5.36 5.64 10.55
CA ALA A 65 4.02 6.15 10.27
C ALA A 65 3.49 5.70 8.89
N TRP A 66 4.36 5.64 7.88
CA TRP A 66 4.04 5.11 6.56
C TRP A 66 3.79 3.60 6.58
N LEU A 67 4.61 2.83 7.32
CA LEU A 67 4.41 1.39 7.49
C LEU A 67 3.10 1.05 8.19
N ALA A 68 2.70 1.85 9.18
CA ALA A 68 1.40 1.71 9.85
C ALA A 68 0.23 1.88 8.87
N TRP A 69 0.32 2.87 7.96
CA TRP A 69 -0.65 3.01 6.88
C TRP A 69 -0.59 1.82 5.90
N TYR A 70 0.61 1.42 5.46
CA TYR A 70 0.80 0.30 4.54
C TYR A 70 0.12 -0.98 5.05
N ALA A 71 0.27 -1.29 6.33
CA ALA A 71 -0.34 -2.45 6.97
C ALA A 71 -1.88 -2.42 6.97
N SER A 72 -2.50 -1.25 6.80
CA SER A 72 -3.96 -1.11 6.67
C SER A 72 -4.47 -1.27 5.23
N THR A 73 -3.57 -1.38 4.24
CA THR A 73 -3.93 -1.55 2.83
C THR A 73 -3.97 -3.03 2.43
N PRO A 74 -4.74 -3.41 1.40
CA PRO A 74 -4.72 -4.79 0.90
C PRO A 74 -3.31 -5.20 0.48
N ASP A 75 -2.81 -6.33 1.01
CA ASP A 75 -1.45 -6.79 0.69
C ASP A 75 -1.31 -7.07 -0.80
N ALA A 76 -2.14 -7.93 -1.39
CA ALA A 76 -1.97 -8.39 -2.77
C ALA A 76 -3.07 -7.89 -3.73
N PRO A 77 -2.73 -7.60 -5.00
CA PRO A 77 -3.70 -7.14 -6.01
C PRO A 77 -4.56 -8.26 -6.64
N CYS A 78 -4.54 -9.46 -6.08
CA CYS A 78 -5.10 -10.67 -6.69
C CYS A 78 -6.63 -10.72 -6.62
N ILE A 79 -7.27 -11.28 -7.66
CA ILE A 79 -8.72 -11.54 -7.71
C ILE A 79 -9.04 -13.03 -7.93
N ALA A 80 -8.11 -13.91 -7.53
CA ALA A 80 -8.17 -15.36 -7.74
C ALA A 80 -8.34 -15.79 -9.21
N ILE A 81 -7.88 -14.96 -10.15
CA ILE A 81 -7.78 -15.28 -11.58
C ILE A 81 -6.33 -15.06 -11.96
N CYS A 82 -5.64 -16.14 -12.29
CA CYS A 82 -4.28 -16.11 -12.80
C CYS A 82 -4.33 -16.47 -14.28
N SER A 83 -3.68 -15.68 -15.13
CA SER A 83 -3.48 -16.00 -16.55
C SER A 83 -2.01 -16.36 -16.88
N THR A 84 -1.08 -16.07 -15.95
CA THR A 84 0.34 -16.38 -16.12
C THR A 84 0.64 -17.87 -15.95
N THR A 85 -0.16 -18.58 -15.15
CA THR A 85 -0.12 -20.05 -15.07
C THR A 85 -0.47 -20.71 -16.41
N GLN A 86 -1.16 -19.99 -17.30
CA GLN A 86 -1.56 -20.43 -18.64
C GLN A 86 -0.62 -19.90 -19.73
N GLY A 87 0.48 -19.23 -19.36
CA GLY A 87 1.54 -18.81 -20.27
C GLY A 87 1.58 -17.31 -20.61
N ASP A 88 0.67 -16.48 -20.08
CA ASP A 88 0.79 -15.03 -20.26
C ASP A 88 1.99 -14.47 -19.47
N ALA A 89 2.73 -13.51 -20.03
CA ALA A 89 3.81 -12.82 -19.31
C ALA A 89 3.28 -11.87 -18.22
N MET A 90 2.10 -11.29 -18.45
CA MET A 90 1.41 -10.37 -17.54
C MET A 90 0.05 -10.96 -17.16
N CYS A 91 -0.26 -10.99 -15.86
CA CYS A 91 -1.51 -11.53 -15.38
C CYS A 91 -2.68 -10.62 -15.76
N LYS A 92 -3.58 -11.09 -16.63
CA LYS A 92 -4.80 -10.36 -17.03
C LYS A 92 -5.71 -10.05 -15.85
N GLY A 93 -5.68 -10.88 -14.79
CA GLY A 93 -6.48 -10.67 -13.58
C GLY A 93 -5.99 -9.49 -12.73
N CYS A 94 -4.73 -9.55 -12.28
CA CYS A 94 -4.19 -8.60 -11.29
C CYS A 94 -3.19 -7.56 -11.83
N GLY A 95 -2.70 -7.70 -13.07
CA GLY A 95 -1.76 -6.77 -13.72
C GLY A 95 -0.28 -6.98 -13.37
N ARG A 96 0.04 -7.96 -12.52
CA ARG A 96 1.43 -8.30 -12.17
C ARG A 96 2.12 -9.13 -13.25
N SER A 97 3.44 -8.99 -13.40
CA SER A 97 4.26 -9.88 -14.23
C SER A 97 4.38 -11.27 -13.60
N PHE A 98 4.77 -12.27 -14.38
CA PHE A 98 5.00 -13.62 -13.87
C PHE A 98 6.07 -13.65 -12.74
N GLU A 99 7.12 -12.84 -12.87
CA GLU A 99 8.15 -12.72 -11.84
C GLU A 99 7.61 -12.08 -10.56
N GLU A 100 6.87 -10.96 -10.67
CA GLU A 100 6.25 -10.30 -9.53
C GLU A 100 5.24 -11.20 -8.79
N VAL A 101 4.51 -12.05 -9.53
CA VAL A 101 3.58 -13.02 -8.94
C VAL A 101 4.34 -14.03 -8.07
N GLN A 102 5.47 -14.56 -8.56
CA GLN A 102 6.28 -15.55 -7.82
C GLN A 102 7.05 -14.93 -6.66
N ALA A 103 7.60 -13.74 -6.87
CA ALA A 103 8.42 -13.06 -5.88
C ALA A 103 7.60 -12.35 -4.79
N TRP A 104 6.27 -12.20 -4.96
CA TRP A 104 5.41 -11.38 -4.10
C TRP A 104 5.66 -11.52 -2.60
N PRO A 105 5.75 -12.74 -2.01
CA PRO A 105 5.95 -12.89 -0.57
C PRO A 105 7.29 -12.34 -0.06
N ARG A 106 8.28 -12.17 -0.95
CA ARG A 106 9.64 -11.71 -0.63
C ARG A 106 9.86 -10.23 -0.94
N LEU A 107 8.93 -9.59 -1.63
CA LEU A 107 9.05 -8.17 -1.95
C LEU A 107 8.88 -7.31 -0.70
N SER A 108 9.73 -6.29 -0.57
CA SER A 108 9.60 -5.27 0.47
C SER A 108 8.29 -4.48 0.30
N PRO A 109 7.78 -3.83 1.36
CA PRO A 109 6.62 -2.94 1.25
C PRO A 109 6.75 -1.91 0.11
N VAL A 110 7.92 -1.30 -0.05
CA VAL A 110 8.18 -0.29 -1.09
C VAL A 110 8.15 -0.90 -2.49
N GLN A 111 8.71 -2.10 -2.66
CA GLN A 111 8.63 -2.84 -3.92
C GLN A 111 7.17 -3.21 -4.25
N LYS A 112 6.41 -3.72 -3.28
CA LYS A 112 4.98 -4.04 -3.46
C LYS A 112 4.18 -2.79 -3.83
N ARG A 113 4.45 -1.66 -3.18
CA ARG A 113 3.81 -0.37 -3.51
C ARG A 113 4.14 0.13 -4.91
N SER A 114 5.38 -0.03 -5.35
CA SER A 114 5.78 0.30 -6.73
C SER A 114 5.00 -0.52 -7.76
N VAL A 115 4.76 -1.81 -7.49
CA VAL A 115 3.91 -2.66 -8.34
C VAL A 115 2.46 -2.16 -8.31
N TRP A 116 1.92 -1.87 -7.13
CA TRP A 116 0.56 -1.33 -6.96
C TRP A 116 0.35 -0.01 -7.71
N GLN A 117 1.31 0.91 -7.65
CA GLN A 117 1.32 2.17 -8.40
C GLN A 117 1.21 1.90 -9.89
N ARG A 118 2.12 1.07 -10.41
CA ARG A 118 2.20 0.73 -11.84
C ARG A 118 0.88 0.11 -12.34
N ILE A 119 0.39 -0.94 -11.70
CA ILE A 119 -0.84 -1.62 -12.15
C ILE A 119 -2.07 -0.70 -12.07
N THR A 120 -2.11 0.20 -11.09
CA THR A 120 -3.22 1.15 -10.92
C THR A 120 -3.17 2.23 -12.00
N ALA A 121 -1.99 2.73 -12.34
CA ALA A 121 -1.79 3.67 -13.43
C ALA A 121 -2.09 3.06 -14.80
N GLU A 122 -1.71 1.79 -15.02
CA GLU A 122 -1.99 1.07 -16.27
C GLU A 122 -3.49 0.77 -16.43
N GLY A 123 -4.20 0.40 -15.35
CA GLY A 123 -5.65 0.18 -15.34
C GLY A 123 -6.18 -0.92 -16.27
N SER A 124 -5.30 -1.69 -16.91
CA SER A 124 -5.64 -2.63 -17.99
C SER A 124 -6.15 -3.98 -17.47
N ALA A 125 -5.75 -4.36 -16.26
CA ALA A 125 -6.11 -5.64 -15.64
C ALA A 125 -7.61 -5.73 -15.30
N TRP A 126 -8.16 -6.95 -15.35
CA TRP A 126 -9.59 -7.19 -15.17
C TRP A 126 -10.13 -6.75 -13.81
N ARG A 127 -9.30 -6.70 -12.78
CA ARG A 127 -9.65 -6.15 -11.47
C ARG A 127 -10.10 -4.67 -11.49
N PHE A 128 -9.80 -3.93 -12.57
CA PHE A 128 -10.20 -2.52 -12.74
C PHE A 128 -11.40 -2.38 -13.68
N ASN A 129 -11.73 -3.41 -14.46
CA ASN A 129 -12.78 -3.38 -15.48
C ASN A 129 -13.75 -4.57 -15.36
N ARG A 130 -13.48 -5.69 -16.03
CA ARG A 130 -14.37 -6.85 -16.22
C ARG A 130 -14.76 -7.57 -14.94
N TYR A 131 -13.87 -7.59 -13.95
CA TYR A 131 -14.06 -8.29 -12.66
C TYR A 131 -13.76 -7.34 -11.48
N ALA A 132 -14.17 -6.08 -11.59
CA ALA A 132 -13.91 -5.06 -10.57
C ALA A 132 -14.58 -5.36 -9.22
N GLU A 133 -15.70 -6.08 -9.24
CA GLU A 133 -16.41 -6.56 -8.06
C GLU A 133 -15.54 -7.47 -7.19
N ARG A 134 -14.68 -8.31 -7.80
CA ARG A 134 -13.79 -9.23 -7.08
C ARG A 134 -12.67 -8.52 -6.34
N ALA A 135 -12.30 -7.31 -6.74
CA ALA A 135 -11.30 -6.51 -6.04
C ALA A 135 -11.82 -5.89 -4.74
N ARG A 136 -13.15 -5.80 -4.57
CA ARG A 136 -13.81 -5.11 -3.44
C ARG A 136 -14.20 -6.04 -2.29
N LEU A 137 -14.12 -7.35 -2.48
CA LEU A 137 -14.62 -8.36 -1.53
C LEU A 137 -13.60 -8.78 -0.45
N ALA A 138 -12.40 -8.18 -0.38
CA ALA A 138 -11.44 -8.50 0.69
C ALA A 138 -11.87 -7.85 2.02
N THR A 139 -12.91 -8.40 2.66
CA THR A 139 -13.50 -7.91 3.91
C THR A 139 -12.75 -8.34 5.16
N GLY A 140 -11.76 -9.23 5.04
CA GLY A 140 -11.09 -9.89 6.16
C GLY A 140 -11.94 -10.97 6.85
N GLN A 141 -13.24 -11.09 6.52
CA GLN A 141 -14.09 -12.18 7.00
C GLN A 141 -13.85 -13.48 6.23
N ASP A 142 -13.55 -13.38 4.93
CA ASP A 142 -13.29 -14.53 4.06
C ASP A 142 -11.88 -15.12 4.27
N HIS A 143 -11.01 -14.39 4.96
CA HIS A 143 -9.62 -14.75 5.26
C HIS A 143 -9.28 -14.37 6.70
N PRO A 144 -9.75 -15.16 7.69
CA PRO A 144 -9.49 -14.89 9.10
C PRO A 144 -7.99 -14.95 9.40
N ASP A 145 -7.57 -14.24 10.44
CA ASP A 145 -6.18 -14.24 10.91
C ASP A 145 -5.71 -15.70 11.12
N PRO A 146 -4.56 -16.12 10.57
CA PRO A 146 -4.06 -17.50 10.71
C PRO A 146 -3.91 -17.96 12.17
N SER A 147 -3.69 -17.04 13.11
CA SER A 147 -3.63 -17.33 14.55
C SER A 147 -4.98 -17.74 15.15
N THR A 148 -6.08 -17.43 14.46
CA THR A 148 -7.44 -17.81 14.85
C THR A 148 -7.87 -19.16 14.26
N LEU A 149 -7.04 -19.77 13.40
CA LEU A 149 -7.30 -21.08 12.83
C LEU A 149 -6.91 -22.19 13.83
N PRO A 150 -7.74 -23.24 13.99
CA PRO A 150 -7.42 -24.36 14.86
C PRO A 150 -6.16 -25.09 14.35
N GLY A 151 -5.11 -25.13 15.19
CA GLY A 151 -3.80 -25.76 14.88
C GLY A 151 -2.70 -24.80 14.38
N GLY A 152 -2.89 -23.48 14.47
CA GLY A 152 -1.85 -22.49 14.18
C GLY A 152 -0.67 -22.56 15.15
N PRO A 153 0.54 -22.06 14.76
CA PRO A 153 1.72 -22.11 15.61
C PRO A 153 1.54 -21.20 16.83
N GLY A 154 1.09 -21.78 17.95
CA GLY A 154 0.76 -21.06 19.18
C GLY A 154 0.01 -21.87 20.24
N THR A 155 -0.42 -23.10 19.95
CA THR A 155 -0.91 -24.09 20.94
C THR A 155 0.13 -25.17 21.20
#